data_AF-A0A497MZM2-F1
#
_entry.id   AF-A0A497MZM2-F1
#
_cell.length_a   1.000
_cell.length_b   1.000
_cell.length_c   1.000
_cell.angle_alpha   90.00
_cell.angle_beta   90.00
_cell.angle_gamma   90.00
#
_symmetry.space_group_name_H-M   'P 1'
#
loop_
_entity.id
_entity.type
_entity.pdbx_description
1 polymer ?
#
loop_
_entity_poly.entity_id
_entity_poly.type
_entity_poly.pdbx_seq_one_letter_code
_entity_poly.pdbx_strand_id
1 'polypeptide(L)'
;MPFKIEDGKIKPLKLSSEEVLEAIRKEKVKFVDLQFTDVPGKLQHTTILAELLEEEVFEEGVPKLDGSSIRGFVEIHESDMVLKPDPSTFT
;
A
#
# COMPACT_ATOMS: atom_id res chain seq x y z
N MET A 1 -7.65 -1.22 -9.56
CA MET A 1 -6.91 -2.50 -9.57
C MET A 1 -6.46 -2.77 -10.98
N PRO A 2 -5.14 -2.81 -11.26
CA PRO A 2 -4.65 -3.16 -12.58
C PRO A 2 -5.05 -4.60 -12.95
N PHE A 3 -5.50 -4.79 -14.18
CA PHE A 3 -5.94 -6.08 -14.69
C PHE A 3 -5.23 -6.41 -16.00
N LYS A 4 -4.90 -7.68 -16.19
CA LYS A 4 -4.46 -8.21 -17.49
C LYS A 4 -5.58 -9.00 -18.12
N ILE A 5 -5.69 -8.90 -19.45
CA ILE A 5 -6.58 -9.74 -20.25
C ILE A 5 -5.72 -10.88 -20.79
N GLU A 6 -5.93 -12.08 -20.26
CA GLU A 6 -5.36 -13.32 -20.79
C GLU A 6 -6.49 -14.23 -21.23
N ASP A 7 -6.43 -14.73 -22.47
CA ASP A 7 -7.43 -15.67 -23.04
C ASP A 7 -8.89 -15.17 -22.91
N GLY A 8 -9.10 -13.86 -23.08
CA GLY A 8 -10.43 -13.24 -22.97
C GLY A 8 -11.00 -13.17 -21.55
N LYS A 9 -10.21 -13.52 -20.52
CA LYS A 9 -10.58 -13.41 -19.11
C LYS A 9 -9.80 -12.28 -18.45
N ILE A 10 -10.51 -11.51 -17.62
CA ILE A 10 -9.90 -10.49 -16.76
C ILE A 10 -9.25 -11.21 -15.59
N LYS A 11 -7.93 -11.09 -15.47
CA LYS A 11 -7.18 -11.56 -14.30
C LYS A 11 -6.61 -10.35 -13.57
N PRO A 12 -6.69 -10.30 -12.22
CA PRO A 12 -5.96 -9.29 -11.47
C PRO A 12 -4.47 -9.42 -11.76
N LEU A 13 -3.80 -8.29 -12.00
CA LEU A 13 -2.36 -8.28 -12.15
C LEU A 13 -1.76 -8.70 -10.81
N LYS A 14 -1.19 -9.90 -10.74
CA LYS A 14 -0.54 -10.39 -9.53
C LYS A 14 0.93 -10.00 -9.64
N LEU A 15 1.29 -8.86 -9.07
CA LEU A 15 2.69 -8.47 -8.86
C LEU A 15 3.18 -9.05 -7.54
N SER A 16 4.42 -9.53 -7.49
CA SER A 16 5.10 -9.84 -6.23
C SER A 16 5.71 -8.58 -5.59
N SER A 17 6.04 -8.65 -4.30
CA SER A 17 6.82 -7.62 -3.61
C SER A 17 8.12 -7.32 -4.34
N GLU A 18 8.84 -8.36 -4.77
CA GLU A 18 10.08 -8.27 -5.54
C GLU A 18 9.90 -7.48 -6.85
N GLU A 19 8.85 -7.78 -7.63
CA GLU A 19 8.56 -7.10 -8.90
C GLU A 19 8.26 -5.60 -8.69
N VAL A 20 7.55 -5.25 -7.62
CA VAL A 20 7.28 -3.85 -7.25
C VAL A 20 8.57 -3.13 -6.87
N LEU A 21 9.41 -3.76 -6.05
CA LEU A 21 10.71 -3.19 -5.65
C LEU A 21 11.65 -3.01 -6.85
N GLU A 22 11.66 -3.96 -7.79
CA GLU A 22 12.40 -3.82 -9.04
C GLU A 22 11.88 -2.67 -9.90
N ALA A 23 10.56 -2.53 -10.03
CA ALA A 23 9.94 -1.43 -10.76
C ALA A 23 10.32 -0.06 -10.16
N ILE A 24 10.23 0.07 -8.84
CA ILE A 24 10.64 1.28 -8.08
C ILE A 24 12.09 1.64 -8.37
N ARG A 25 13.01 0.66 -8.33
CA ARG A 25 14.44 0.87 -8.62
C ARG A 25 14.68 1.27 -10.07
N LYS A 26 14.03 0.58 -11.02
CA LYS A 26 14.18 0.80 -12.46
C LYS A 26 13.70 2.19 -12.87
N GLU A 27 12.57 2.62 -12.32
CA GLU A 27 11.96 3.92 -12.62
C GLU A 27 12.50 5.06 -11.74
N LYS A 28 13.41 4.73 -10.80
CA LYS A 28 14.02 5.68 -9.85
C LYS A 28 12.97 6.46 -9.05
N VAL A 29 11.90 5.77 -8.66
CA VAL A 29 10.82 6.33 -7.85
C VAL A 29 11.40 6.80 -6.51
N LYS A 30 11.04 8.01 -6.10
CA LYS A 30 11.52 8.63 -4.85
C LYS A 30 10.52 8.59 -3.72
N PHE A 31 9.24 8.58 -4.08
CA PHE A 31 8.12 8.61 -3.16
C PHE A 31 7.09 7.58 -3.58
N VAL A 32 6.50 6.89 -2.61
CA VAL A 32 5.42 5.95 -2.81
C VAL A 32 4.21 6.48 -2.05
N ASP A 33 3.08 6.56 -2.75
CA ASP A 33 1.82 7.00 -2.15
C ASP A 33 0.96 5.78 -1.81
N LEU A 34 0.66 5.60 -0.53
CA LEU A 34 -0.13 4.50 -0.02
C LEU A 34 -1.55 5.00 0.20
N GLN A 35 -2.50 4.40 -0.52
CA GLN A 35 -3.91 4.79 -0.48
C GLN A 35 -4.74 3.74 0.26
N PHE A 36 -5.67 4.20 1.09
CA PHE A 36 -6.61 3.36 1.83
C PHE A 36 -7.93 4.10 2.05
N THR A 37 -8.97 3.39 2.46
CA THR A 37 -10.28 3.99 2.71
C THR A 37 -10.63 3.91 4.19
N ASP A 38 -11.20 4.98 4.74
CA ASP A 38 -11.78 4.94 6.08
C ASP A 38 -13.15 4.22 6.07
N VAL A 39 -13.73 3.95 7.26
CA VAL A 39 -15.00 3.20 7.38
C VAL A 39 -16.16 3.89 6.65
N PRO A 40 -16.31 5.23 6.71
CA PRO A 40 -17.26 5.96 5.87
C PRO A 40 -17.00 5.89 4.35
N GLY A 41 -15.82 5.43 3.92
CA GLY A 41 -15.46 5.27 2.52
C GLY A 41 -14.71 6.45 1.91
N LYS A 42 -14.20 7.39 2.71
CA LYS A 42 -13.32 8.46 2.23
C LYS A 42 -11.94 7.88 1.93
N LEU A 43 -11.42 8.22 0.75
CA LEU A 43 -10.04 7.93 0.38
C LEU A 43 -9.08 8.77 1.24
N GLN A 44 -8.17 8.09 1.89
CA GLN A 44 -7.06 8.63 2.65
C GLN A 44 -5.77 8.14 1.98
N HIS A 45 -4.69 8.89 2.15
CA HIS A 45 -3.40 8.48 1.63
C HIS A 45 -2.26 9.01 2.48
N THR A 46 -1.13 8.33 2.42
CA THR A 46 0.12 8.78 3.05
C THR A 46 1.28 8.52 2.11
N THR A 47 2.18 9.48 1.99
CA THR A 47 3.33 9.39 1.10
C THR A 47 4.58 9.10 1.93
N ILE A 48 5.31 8.05 1.56
CA ILE A 48 6.57 7.66 2.17
C ILE A 48 7.72 7.76 1.17
N LEU A 49 8.96 7.78 1.66
CA LEU A 49 10.13 7.63 0.81
C LEU A 49 10.16 6.19 0.26
N ALA A 50 10.45 6.06 -1.03
CA ALA A 50 10.52 4.75 -1.67
C ALA A 50 11.60 3.83 -1.07
N GLU A 51 12.64 4.42 -0.47
CA GLU A 51 13.70 3.71 0.24
C GLU A 51 13.23 3.03 1.53
N LEU A 52 12.07 3.44 2.08
CA LEU A 52 11.47 2.79 3.25
C LEU A 52 10.63 1.58 2.85
N LEU A 53 10.40 1.34 1.56
CA LEU A 53 9.65 0.19 1.08
C LEU A 53 10.65 -0.97 0.90
N GLU A 54 10.78 -1.81 1.91
CA GLU A 54 11.57 -3.06 1.88
C GLU A 54 10.64 -4.28 1.86
N GLU A 55 11.19 -5.49 1.67
CA GLU A 55 10.37 -6.70 1.58
C GLU A 55 9.59 -6.96 2.88
N GLU A 56 10.24 -6.68 4.01
CA GLU A 56 9.68 -6.75 5.35
C GLU A 56 8.46 -5.83 5.51
N VAL A 57 8.43 -4.69 4.82
CA VAL A 57 7.29 -3.75 4.87
C VAL A 57 6.05 -4.30 4.17
N PHE A 58 6.22 -5.19 3.19
CA PHE A 58 5.10 -5.92 2.61
C PHE A 58 4.58 -7.04 3.51
N GLU A 59 5.35 -7.51 4.49
CA GLU A 59 4.94 -8.54 5.44
C GLU A 59 4.38 -7.96 6.75
N GLU A 60 5.15 -7.06 7.37
CA GLU A 60 4.90 -6.43 8.68
C GLU A 60 4.06 -5.15 8.57
N GLY A 61 4.06 -4.50 7.39
CA GLY A 61 3.38 -3.24 7.14
C GLY A 61 4.23 -2.01 7.48
N VAL A 62 3.84 -0.85 6.97
CA VAL A 62 4.48 0.43 7.28
C VAL A 62 4.12 0.83 8.72
N PRO A 63 5.10 0.90 9.63
CA PRO A 63 4.84 1.33 11.00
C PRO A 63 4.57 2.83 11.05
N LYS A 64 3.78 3.26 12.05
CA LYS A 64 3.44 4.67 12.37
C LYS A 64 2.30 5.30 11.58
N LEU A 65 1.20 4.58 11.38
CA LEU A 65 -0.07 5.26 11.08
C LEU A 65 -0.76 5.60 12.41
N ASP A 66 -0.91 6.90 12.72
CA ASP A 66 -1.69 7.34 13.88
C ASP A 66 -3.19 7.14 13.59
N GLY A 67 -3.74 6.01 14.06
CA GLY A 67 -5.13 5.61 13.84
C GLY A 67 -6.14 6.57 14.47
N SER A 68 -5.73 7.42 15.43
CA SER A 68 -6.61 8.38 16.09
C SER A 68 -7.10 9.49 15.16
N SER A 69 -6.40 9.72 14.05
CA SER A 69 -6.76 10.71 13.03
C SER A 69 -7.71 10.16 11.95
N ILE A 70 -8.07 8.86 12.02
CA ILE A 70 -8.92 8.19 11.02
C ILE A 70 -10.28 7.87 11.64
N ARG A 71 -11.34 8.44 11.05
CA ARG A 71 -12.70 8.31 11.57
C ARG A 71 -13.16 6.85 11.50
N GLY A 72 -13.43 6.26 12.67
CA GLY A 72 -14.03 4.93 12.80
C GLY A 72 -13.04 3.77 12.89
N PHE A 73 -11.75 4.02 13.08
CA PHE A 73 -10.74 2.97 13.24
C PHE A 73 -10.54 2.59 14.73
N VAL A 74 -9.98 3.46 15.59
CA VAL A 74 -9.73 3.13 17.02
C VAL A 74 -9.78 4.37 17.93
N GLU A 75 -10.22 4.22 19.19
CA GLU A 75 -10.03 5.23 20.24
C GLU A 75 -8.56 5.25 20.73
N ILE A 76 -8.16 6.36 21.36
CA ILE A 76 -6.79 6.84 21.70
C ILE A 76 -5.83 5.79 22.32
N HIS A 77 -6.32 4.64 22.78
CA HIS A 77 -5.57 3.68 23.59
C HIS A 77 -4.92 2.51 22.80
N GLU A 78 -5.22 2.34 21.51
CA GLU A 78 -4.60 1.33 20.61
C GLU A 78 -4.27 1.96 19.24
N SER A 79 -3.63 3.13 19.26
CA SER A 79 -3.44 4.01 18.10
C SER A 79 -2.39 3.55 17.09
N ASP A 80 -1.56 2.55 17.42
CA ASP A 80 -0.53 2.03 16.52
C ASP A 80 -1.14 1.07 15.51
N MET A 81 -1.43 1.60 14.32
CA MET A 81 -1.85 0.80 13.17
C MET A 81 -0.75 0.71 12.13
N VAL A 82 -0.72 -0.41 11.41
CA VAL A 82 0.18 -0.65 10.29
C VAL A 82 -0.59 -0.63 8.98
N LEU A 83 -0.05 0.02 7.95
CA LEU A 83 -0.55 -0.10 6.58
C LEU A 83 0.23 -1.19 5.88
N LYS A 84 -0.43 -2.29 5.55
CA LYS A 84 0.17 -3.37 4.75
C LYS A 84 -0.06 -3.10 3.26
N PRO A 85 0.98 -2.76 2.48
CA PRO A 85 0.83 -2.50 1.06
C PRO A 85 0.46 -3.79 0.31
N ASP A 86 -0.48 -3.70 -0.64
CA ASP A 86 -0.80 -4.81 -1.53
C ASP A 86 -0.03 -4.62 -2.86
N PRO A 87 0.97 -5.47 -3.17
CA PRO A 87 1.78 -5.32 -4.37
C PRO A 87 0.95 -5.43 -5.66
N SER A 88 -0.18 -6.12 -5.65
CA SER A 88 -1.08 -6.24 -6.80
C SER A 88 -1.77 -4.93 -7.20
N THR A 89 -1.67 -3.89 -6.35
CA THR A 89 -2.28 -2.58 -6.59
C THR A 89 -1.31 -1.54 -7.17
N PHE A 90 -0.04 -1.90 -7.36
CA PHE A 90 0.99 -1.00 -7.90
C PHE A 90 0.70 -0.64 -9.38
N THR A 91 0.80 0.65 -9.72
CA THR A 91 0.48 1.23 -11.04
C THR A 91 1.45 2.32 -11.45
#